data_AF-A0A6B1AMC3-F1
#
_entry.id   AF-A0A6B1AMC3-F1
#
_cell.length_a   1.000
_cell.length_b   1.000
_cell.length_c   1.000
_cell.angle_alpha   90.00
_cell.angle_beta   90.00
_cell.angle_gamma   90.00
#
_symmetry.space_group_name_H-M   'P 1'
#
loop_
_entity.id
_entity.type
_entity.pdbx_description
1 polymer ?
#
loop_
_entity_poly.entity_id
_entity_poly.type
_entity_poly.pdbx_seq_one_letter_code
_entity_poly.pdbx_strand_id
1 'polypeptide(L)'
;MVGAVRTRNSTLTFRAILGPRGLERDQSIEIAPDGTIHAIRAVRAGSVPYDGGLAIAGMPNAHSHIFQCALAGFGEEARGDDSFWSWRRAMYRLANSITPSQLFDIARHGYARMLRAGFTHAVEFHYLHHGPGGARGPETTQAVLEAAAEVGLPISLLPVYYRTAGFDGAAPHAGQRRFAHDSVDDFMAGIEALGAAVTGVAPHSLRAVPTADLAELVAAVDAMLGPEAPLHIHISEQELEVEECLAAHGSTPIDLLADTVELGPRWSLVHATHATAPERAGLRSVGARVVLCPITEAHLGDGIFPAREHFLAGGAAAAGSDANVRISAIEEVRQLEYGQRLRDRRRARLATEAGAGSVAWSWLAEGGGEAVAPRPGPVVAAAAPMRPGRIEPGYRADFVVLDGEGPHTLGHDWETLMDAWLVGGDDRDIEAVYVGGERRVERGSMAGEAEIRSAFGKTMREVRRTS
;
A
#
# COMPACT_ATOMS: atom_id res chain seq x y z
N MET A 1 -3.31 7.47 -26.32
CA MET A 1 -4.63 7.86 -26.84
C MET A 1 -5.48 8.27 -25.64
N VAL A 2 -5.86 9.55 -25.54
CA VAL A 2 -6.71 10.06 -24.47
C VAL A 2 -8.10 9.43 -24.64
N GLY A 3 -8.47 8.53 -23.72
CA GLY A 3 -9.75 7.83 -23.71
C GLY A 3 -10.91 8.80 -23.61
N ALA A 4 -11.99 8.50 -24.33
CA ALA A 4 -13.19 9.31 -24.34
C ALA A 4 -13.72 9.53 -22.91
N VAL A 5 -13.90 10.78 -22.51
CA VAL A 5 -14.66 11.14 -21.31
C VAL A 5 -16.04 10.50 -21.43
N ARG A 6 -16.37 9.55 -20.54
CA ARG A 6 -17.69 8.91 -20.51
C ARG A 6 -18.73 10.00 -20.22
N THR A 7 -19.52 10.38 -21.22
CA THR A 7 -20.54 11.46 -21.06
C THR A 7 -21.84 11.00 -20.39
N ARG A 8 -21.92 9.75 -19.91
CA ARG A 8 -23.10 9.18 -19.28
C ARG A 8 -22.73 8.32 -18.08
N ASN A 9 -23.61 8.31 -17.09
CA ASN A 9 -23.53 7.38 -15.96
C ASN A 9 -23.54 5.94 -16.49
N SER A 10 -22.72 5.08 -15.89
CA SER A 10 -22.79 3.62 -16.09
C SER A 10 -23.36 2.96 -14.84
N THR A 11 -24.17 1.92 -15.02
CA THR A 11 -24.74 1.15 -13.90
C THR A 11 -24.19 -0.27 -13.98
N LEU A 12 -23.70 -0.77 -12.86
CA LEU A 12 -23.28 -2.17 -12.69
C LEU A 12 -24.16 -2.84 -11.63
N THR A 13 -24.54 -4.09 -11.84
CA THR A 13 -25.45 -4.83 -10.94
C THR A 13 -24.77 -6.06 -10.37
N PHE A 14 -24.83 -6.28 -9.07
CA PHE A 14 -24.18 -7.39 -8.38
C PHE A 14 -25.17 -8.23 -7.58
N ARG A 15 -24.87 -9.52 -7.43
CA ARG A 15 -25.70 -10.42 -6.60
C ARG A 15 -25.64 -10.02 -5.14
N ALA A 16 -24.48 -9.55 -4.69
CA ALA A 16 -24.29 -8.97 -3.38
C ALA A 16 -23.22 -7.87 -3.41
N ILE A 17 -23.34 -6.90 -2.51
CA ILE A 17 -22.34 -5.87 -2.22
C ILE A 17 -22.04 -5.91 -0.73
N LEU A 18 -20.76 -5.94 -0.37
CA LEU A 18 -20.32 -5.68 1.00
C LEU A 18 -20.05 -4.17 1.16
N GLY A 19 -21.02 -3.44 1.72
CA GLY A 19 -20.92 -2.00 1.98
C GLY A 19 -20.75 -1.67 3.47
N PRO A 20 -20.73 -0.38 3.85
CA PRO A 20 -20.59 0.07 5.24
C PRO A 20 -21.68 -0.45 6.19
N ARG A 21 -22.85 -0.83 5.65
CA ARG A 21 -23.98 -1.38 6.42
C ARG A 21 -23.96 -2.91 6.49
N GLY A 22 -22.91 -3.54 5.98
CA GLY A 22 -22.81 -4.98 5.80
C GLY A 22 -23.21 -5.44 4.40
N LEU A 23 -23.54 -6.73 4.29
CA LEU A 23 -23.86 -7.39 3.04
C LEU A 23 -25.29 -7.05 2.59
N GLU A 24 -25.43 -6.51 1.38
CA GLU A 24 -26.73 -6.20 0.76
C GLU A 24 -26.85 -6.95 -0.57
N ARG A 25 -27.97 -7.66 -0.76
CA ARG A 25 -28.22 -8.47 -1.97
C ARG A 25 -28.93 -7.65 -3.05
N ASP A 26 -28.75 -8.08 -4.29
CA ASP A 26 -29.46 -7.53 -5.46
C ASP A 26 -29.34 -6.00 -5.54
N GLN A 27 -28.09 -5.51 -5.63
CA GLN A 27 -27.80 -4.08 -5.65
C GLN A 27 -27.18 -3.67 -6.98
N SER A 28 -27.45 -2.44 -7.39
CA SER A 28 -26.72 -1.76 -8.46
C SER A 28 -25.90 -0.59 -7.93
N ILE A 29 -24.75 -0.35 -8.58
CA ILE A 29 -23.88 0.80 -8.38
C ILE A 29 -24.02 1.71 -9.60
N GLU A 30 -24.55 2.91 -9.40
CA GLU A 30 -24.57 3.97 -10.40
C GLU A 30 -23.26 4.76 -10.32
N ILE A 31 -22.49 4.77 -11.40
CA ILE A 31 -21.17 5.41 -11.47
C ILE A 31 -21.29 6.67 -12.33
N ALA A 32 -20.82 7.80 -11.81
CA ALA A 32 -20.77 9.08 -12.49
C ALA A 32 -19.64 9.14 -13.55
N PRO A 33 -19.70 10.08 -14.51
CA PRO A 33 -18.67 10.30 -15.53
C PRO A 33 -17.23 10.43 -15.01
N ASP A 34 -17.07 10.94 -13.79
CA ASP A 34 -15.78 11.16 -13.14
C ASP A 34 -15.23 9.91 -12.43
N GLY A 35 -15.96 8.79 -12.48
CA GLY A 35 -15.61 7.53 -11.84
C GLY A 35 -16.00 7.43 -10.37
N THR A 36 -16.79 8.36 -9.84
CA THR A 36 -17.35 8.26 -8.47
C THR A 36 -18.63 7.45 -8.43
N ILE A 37 -18.90 6.83 -7.28
CA ILE A 37 -20.18 6.19 -6.99
C ILE A 37 -21.21 7.31 -6.74
N HIS A 38 -22.21 7.40 -7.59
CA HIS A 38 -23.31 8.35 -7.46
C HIS A 38 -24.39 7.83 -6.51
N ALA A 39 -24.79 6.57 -6.68
CA ALA A 39 -25.84 5.95 -5.87
C ALA A 39 -25.68 4.42 -5.84
N ILE A 40 -26.21 3.81 -4.78
CA ILE A 40 -26.39 2.36 -4.67
C ILE A 40 -27.89 2.11 -4.51
N ARG A 41 -28.46 1.18 -5.29
CA ARG A 41 -29.91 0.92 -5.29
C ARG A 41 -30.23 -0.56 -5.28
N ALA A 42 -31.25 -0.92 -4.52
CA ALA A 42 -31.85 -2.24 -4.65
C ALA A 42 -32.46 -2.41 -6.04
N VAL A 43 -32.19 -3.55 -6.66
CA VAL A 43 -32.83 -4.02 -7.88
C VAL A 43 -33.70 -5.22 -7.59
N ARG A 44 -34.69 -5.48 -8.44
CA ARG A 44 -35.47 -6.71 -8.32
C ARG A 44 -34.60 -7.88 -8.79
N ALA A 45 -34.52 -8.94 -7.99
CA ALA A 45 -33.76 -10.14 -8.35
C ALA A 45 -34.12 -10.63 -9.76
N GLY A 46 -33.11 -10.82 -10.60
CA GLY A 46 -33.26 -11.27 -11.99
C GLY A 46 -33.94 -10.27 -12.94
N SER A 47 -34.21 -9.02 -12.54
CA SER A 47 -34.77 -8.02 -13.47
C SER A 47 -33.78 -7.54 -14.52
N VAL A 48 -32.48 -7.67 -14.24
CA VAL A 48 -31.37 -7.36 -15.14
C VAL A 48 -30.27 -8.41 -14.98
N PRO A 49 -29.40 -8.62 -15.99
CA PRO A 49 -28.19 -9.43 -15.82
C PRO A 49 -27.28 -8.84 -14.73
N TYR A 50 -26.58 -9.71 -13.98
CA TYR A 50 -25.55 -9.29 -13.04
C TYR A 50 -24.20 -9.17 -13.76
N ASP A 51 -23.43 -8.14 -13.40
CA ASP A 51 -22.04 -7.93 -13.80
C ASP A 51 -21.05 -8.75 -12.97
N GLY A 52 -21.50 -9.39 -11.87
CA GLY A 52 -20.73 -10.36 -11.12
C GLY A 52 -21.36 -10.80 -9.80
N GLY A 53 -20.62 -11.61 -9.03
CA GLY A 53 -21.04 -12.19 -7.77
C GLY A 53 -21.10 -11.19 -6.60
N LEU A 54 -20.08 -11.24 -5.75
CA LEU A 54 -19.93 -10.37 -4.58
C LEU A 54 -18.97 -9.22 -4.88
N ALA A 55 -19.45 -7.98 -4.87
CA ALA A 55 -18.59 -6.80 -4.92
C ALA A 55 -18.17 -6.38 -3.50
N ILE A 56 -16.86 -6.21 -3.30
CA ILE A 56 -16.23 -5.72 -2.06
C ILE A 56 -15.34 -4.52 -2.38
N ALA A 57 -15.11 -3.63 -1.42
CA ALA A 57 -14.25 -2.48 -1.62
C ALA A 57 -12.87 -2.92 -2.14
N GLY A 58 -12.32 -2.22 -3.13
CA GLY A 58 -10.98 -2.50 -3.61
C GLY A 58 -9.97 -2.17 -2.51
N MET A 59 -8.98 -3.03 -2.30
CA MET A 59 -7.98 -2.82 -1.25
C MET A 59 -7.03 -1.70 -1.67
N PRO A 60 -6.86 -0.61 -0.92
CA PRO A 60 -5.77 0.31 -1.14
C PRO A 60 -4.49 -0.31 -0.56
N ASN A 61 -3.45 -0.42 -1.38
CA ASN A 61 -2.13 -0.81 -0.91
C ASN A 61 -1.47 0.38 -0.23
N ALA A 62 -1.48 0.42 1.10
CA ALA A 62 -1.07 1.59 1.88
C ALA A 62 0.45 1.75 2.04
N HIS A 63 1.25 0.80 1.53
CA HIS A 63 2.71 0.93 1.51
C HIS A 63 3.36 0.04 0.45
N SER A 64 4.21 0.61 -0.39
CA SER A 64 4.94 -0.09 -1.45
C SER A 64 6.32 0.54 -1.69
N HIS A 65 7.30 -0.33 -1.93
CA HIS A 65 8.55 0.01 -2.61
C HIS A 65 8.63 -0.76 -3.93
N ILE A 66 8.14 -0.18 -5.03
CA ILE A 66 7.81 -0.98 -6.22
C ILE A 66 9.02 -1.68 -6.84
N PHE A 67 10.20 -1.06 -6.77
CA PHE A 67 11.41 -1.64 -7.34
C PHE A 67 11.81 -2.95 -6.64
N GLN A 68 11.39 -3.14 -5.39
CA GLN A 68 11.71 -4.33 -4.60
C GLN A 68 10.96 -5.58 -5.08
N CYS A 69 9.92 -5.46 -5.91
CA CYS A 69 9.27 -6.65 -6.49
C CYS A 69 10.25 -7.48 -7.36
N ALA A 70 11.34 -6.86 -7.82
CA ALA A 70 12.45 -7.54 -8.49
C ALA A 70 13.38 -8.33 -7.54
N LEU A 71 13.25 -8.16 -6.21
CA LEU A 71 13.99 -8.93 -5.21
C LEU A 71 13.44 -10.32 -4.97
N ALA A 72 12.23 -10.65 -5.45
CA ALA A 72 11.66 -11.98 -5.27
C ALA A 72 12.64 -13.07 -5.79
N GLY A 73 13.20 -13.87 -4.88
CA GLY A 73 14.21 -14.88 -5.18
C GLY A 73 15.64 -14.35 -5.37
N PHE A 74 15.96 -13.14 -4.89
CA PHE A 74 17.31 -12.60 -4.78
C PHE A 74 17.72 -12.47 -3.32
N GLY A 75 18.89 -13.00 -2.97
CA GLY A 75 19.41 -12.86 -1.61
C GLY A 75 18.80 -13.80 -0.59
N GLU A 76 18.01 -14.80 -1.02
CA GLU A 76 17.40 -15.84 -0.16
C GLU A 76 18.39 -16.95 0.26
N GLU A 77 19.65 -16.86 -0.14
CA GLU A 77 20.68 -17.83 0.22
C GLU A 77 21.08 -17.66 1.68
N ALA A 78 20.94 -18.72 2.50
CA ALA A 78 21.41 -18.71 3.87
C ALA A 78 22.96 -18.57 3.92
N ARG A 79 23.44 -17.57 4.65
CA ARG A 79 24.86 -17.27 4.91
C ARG A 79 25.21 -17.26 6.39
N GLY A 80 24.30 -17.72 7.25
CA GLY A 80 24.48 -17.82 8.70
C GLY A 80 23.26 -17.31 9.43
N ASP A 81 23.45 -16.43 10.42
CA ASP A 81 22.39 -15.73 11.15
C ASP A 81 21.84 -14.58 10.29
N ASP A 82 21.18 -14.93 9.19
CA ASP A 82 20.52 -13.96 8.30
C ASP A 82 19.36 -13.26 8.99
N SER A 83 19.18 -11.99 8.65
CA SER A 83 18.19 -11.07 9.24
C SER A 83 17.80 -10.02 8.22
N PHE A 84 16.86 -9.13 8.58
CA PHE A 84 16.56 -7.90 7.83
C PHE A 84 17.82 -7.21 7.26
N TRP A 85 18.90 -7.15 8.05
CA TRP A 85 20.13 -6.44 7.69
C TRP A 85 20.94 -7.14 6.60
N SER A 86 20.86 -8.48 6.48
CA SER A 86 21.51 -9.21 5.38
C SER A 86 20.71 -9.09 4.09
N TRP A 87 19.38 -9.19 4.17
CA TRP A 87 18.48 -8.90 3.07
C TRP A 87 18.68 -7.46 2.53
N ARG A 88 18.83 -6.48 3.42
CA ARG A 88 19.04 -5.06 3.06
C ARG A 88 20.26 -4.84 2.18
N ARG A 89 21.31 -5.66 2.33
CA ARG A 89 22.50 -5.61 1.43
C ARG A 89 22.15 -6.07 0.01
N ALA A 90 21.30 -7.09 -0.15
CA ALA A 90 20.81 -7.49 -1.46
C ALA A 90 19.93 -6.40 -2.08
N MET A 91 19.03 -5.80 -1.30
CA MET A 91 18.23 -4.66 -1.71
C MET A 91 19.10 -3.48 -2.19
N TYR A 92 20.15 -3.11 -1.44
CA TYR A 92 21.07 -2.04 -1.88
C TYR A 92 21.79 -2.38 -3.18
N ARG A 93 22.18 -3.63 -3.42
CA ARG A 93 22.78 -4.02 -4.70
C ARG A 93 21.82 -3.81 -5.86
N LEU A 94 20.57 -4.26 -5.72
CA LEU A 94 19.53 -4.03 -6.73
C LEU A 94 19.28 -2.54 -6.96
N ALA A 95 19.01 -1.80 -5.87
CA ALA A 95 18.73 -0.37 -5.93
C ALA A 95 19.84 0.41 -6.63
N ASN A 96 21.10 -0.01 -6.48
CA ASN A 96 22.24 0.67 -7.12
C ASN A 96 22.56 0.18 -8.54
N SER A 97 21.94 -0.91 -9.01
CA SER A 97 22.20 -1.47 -10.35
C SER A 97 21.12 -1.13 -11.38
N ILE A 98 19.87 -0.91 -10.95
CA ILE A 98 18.75 -0.68 -11.89
C ILE A 98 18.78 0.71 -12.52
N THR A 99 18.59 0.77 -13.83
CA THR A 99 18.40 2.03 -14.57
C THR A 99 16.94 2.52 -14.49
N PRO A 100 16.64 3.80 -14.79
CA PRO A 100 15.25 4.27 -14.87
C PRO A 100 14.37 3.46 -15.85
N SER A 101 14.91 3.05 -17.00
CA SER A 101 14.18 2.21 -17.96
C SER A 101 13.87 0.81 -17.41
N GLN A 102 14.78 0.23 -16.62
CA GLN A 102 14.53 -1.04 -15.97
C GLN A 102 13.52 -0.88 -14.83
N LEU A 103 13.58 0.23 -14.09
CA LEU A 103 12.59 0.54 -13.07
C LEU A 103 11.19 0.68 -13.67
N PHE A 104 11.05 1.30 -14.84
CA PHE A 104 9.78 1.38 -15.54
C PHE A 104 9.18 -0.02 -15.77
N ASP A 105 9.95 -0.95 -16.33
CA ASP A 105 9.49 -2.33 -16.56
C ASP A 105 9.15 -3.08 -15.26
N ILE A 106 9.96 -2.89 -14.21
CA ILE A 106 9.74 -3.47 -12.88
C ILE A 106 8.45 -2.92 -12.26
N ALA A 107 8.26 -1.60 -12.30
CA ALA A 107 7.09 -0.92 -11.77
C ALA A 107 5.82 -1.32 -12.51
N ARG A 108 5.87 -1.35 -13.84
CA ARG A 108 4.76 -1.77 -14.71
C ARG A 108 4.33 -3.21 -14.38
N HIS A 109 5.29 -4.10 -14.15
CA HIS A 109 5.00 -5.47 -13.71
C HIS A 109 4.38 -5.54 -12.32
N GLY A 110 4.97 -4.85 -11.33
CA GLY A 110 4.48 -4.82 -9.96
C GLY A 110 3.06 -4.26 -9.85
N TYR A 111 2.79 -3.12 -10.49
CA TYR A 111 1.46 -2.51 -10.49
C TYR A 111 0.40 -3.34 -11.21
N ALA A 112 0.77 -4.00 -12.31
CA ALA A 112 -0.15 -4.95 -12.97
C ALA A 112 -0.49 -6.14 -12.07
N ARG A 113 0.48 -6.63 -11.28
CA ARG A 113 0.24 -7.67 -10.27
C ARG A 113 -0.64 -7.17 -9.13
N MET A 114 -0.46 -5.94 -8.67
CA MET A 114 -1.31 -5.33 -7.64
C MET A 114 -2.79 -5.32 -8.06
N LEU A 115 -3.09 -4.82 -9.25
CA LEU A 115 -4.46 -4.82 -9.80
C LEU A 115 -5.05 -6.23 -9.87
N ARG A 116 -4.28 -7.21 -10.36
CA ARG A 116 -4.73 -8.61 -10.46
C ARG A 116 -4.97 -9.27 -9.12
N ALA A 117 -4.34 -8.78 -8.06
CA ALA A 117 -4.42 -9.34 -6.71
C ALA A 117 -5.36 -8.57 -5.77
N GLY A 118 -6.21 -7.70 -6.34
CA GLY A 118 -7.27 -7.00 -5.61
C GLY A 118 -6.89 -5.63 -5.04
N PHE A 119 -5.67 -5.14 -5.30
CA PHE A 119 -5.31 -3.78 -4.96
C PHE A 119 -5.78 -2.79 -6.02
N THR A 120 -6.40 -1.67 -5.62
CA THR A 120 -7.00 -0.68 -6.54
C THR A 120 -6.37 0.72 -6.45
N HIS A 121 -5.43 0.86 -5.53
CA HIS A 121 -4.59 2.04 -5.34
C HIS A 121 -3.25 1.59 -4.74
N ALA A 122 -2.16 2.32 -4.97
CA ALA A 122 -0.92 2.11 -4.22
C ALA A 122 -0.32 3.41 -3.68
N VAL A 123 0.06 3.38 -2.41
CA VAL A 123 0.86 4.39 -1.75
C VAL A 123 2.32 4.04 -2.01
N GLU A 124 2.94 4.73 -2.97
CA GLU A 124 4.32 4.49 -3.36
C GLU A 124 5.25 5.29 -2.45
N PHE A 125 5.88 4.59 -1.51
CA PHE A 125 6.90 5.12 -0.62
C PHE A 125 8.24 5.13 -1.37
N HIS A 126 8.46 6.21 -2.12
CA HIS A 126 9.47 6.30 -3.16
C HIS A 126 10.78 6.89 -2.63
N TYR A 127 11.75 6.05 -2.31
CA TYR A 127 13.09 6.50 -1.88
C TYR A 127 14.20 6.31 -2.92
N LEU A 128 13.92 5.69 -4.08
CA LEU A 128 14.90 5.57 -5.15
C LEU A 128 14.80 6.78 -6.08
N HIS A 129 15.38 7.90 -5.65
CA HIS A 129 15.26 9.19 -6.36
C HIS A 129 16.29 9.32 -7.47
N HIS A 130 17.57 9.25 -7.11
CA HIS A 130 18.65 9.65 -8.00
C HIS A 130 18.97 8.52 -8.99
N GLY A 131 19.51 8.88 -10.15
CA GLY A 131 20.01 7.95 -11.15
C GLY A 131 21.22 7.14 -10.69
N PRO A 132 21.73 6.22 -11.55
CA PRO A 132 22.93 5.44 -11.27
C PRO A 132 24.10 6.33 -10.82
N GLY A 133 24.79 5.91 -9.77
CA GLY A 133 25.89 6.70 -9.21
C GLY A 133 25.46 7.84 -8.28
N GLY A 134 24.17 8.07 -8.07
CA GLY A 134 23.66 9.21 -7.30
C GLY A 134 23.47 10.48 -8.16
N ALA A 135 23.36 10.32 -9.47
CA ALA A 135 23.11 11.44 -10.39
C ALA A 135 21.71 12.03 -10.13
N ARG A 136 21.66 13.30 -9.70
CA ARG A 136 20.39 13.98 -9.40
C ARG A 136 19.55 14.14 -10.66
N GLY A 137 18.25 13.83 -10.55
CA GLY A 137 17.30 13.97 -11.64
C GLY A 137 15.98 13.24 -11.35
N PRO A 138 14.89 13.56 -12.07
CA PRO A 138 13.56 13.02 -11.81
C PRO A 138 13.29 11.68 -12.51
N GLU A 139 14.24 11.14 -13.28
CA GLU A 139 14.00 10.05 -14.24
C GLU A 139 13.49 8.78 -13.55
N THR A 140 13.97 8.50 -12.34
CA THR A 140 13.54 7.34 -11.56
C THR A 140 12.11 7.49 -11.08
N THR A 141 11.73 8.68 -10.60
CA THR A 141 10.36 8.99 -10.20
C THR A 141 9.41 9.03 -11.39
N GLN A 142 9.84 9.61 -12.52
CA GLN A 142 9.09 9.62 -13.78
C GLN A 142 8.80 8.22 -14.28
N ALA A 143 9.79 7.31 -14.25
CA ALA A 143 9.60 5.91 -14.64
C ALA A 143 8.47 5.22 -13.83
N VAL A 144 8.37 5.52 -12.53
CA VAL A 144 7.32 4.96 -11.67
C VAL A 144 5.94 5.56 -11.99
N LEU A 145 5.87 6.88 -12.16
CA LEU A 145 4.64 7.59 -12.54
C LEU A 145 4.11 7.11 -13.91
N GLU A 146 4.99 6.98 -14.90
CA GLU A 146 4.67 6.50 -16.25
C GLU A 146 4.18 5.05 -16.23
N ALA A 147 4.87 4.18 -15.47
CA ALA A 147 4.47 2.79 -15.33
C ALA A 147 3.08 2.64 -14.70
N ALA A 148 2.81 3.40 -13.63
CA ALA A 148 1.51 3.42 -12.99
C ALA A 148 0.42 3.93 -13.95
N ALA A 149 0.72 4.90 -14.81
CA ALA A 149 -0.22 5.48 -15.77
C ALA A 149 -0.54 4.51 -16.91
N GLU A 150 0.47 3.79 -17.41
CA GLU A 150 0.28 2.79 -18.46
C GLU A 150 -0.59 1.62 -17.98
N VAL A 151 -0.31 1.12 -16.77
CA VAL A 151 -1.12 0.07 -16.13
C VAL A 151 -2.51 0.61 -15.75
N GLY A 152 -2.57 1.91 -15.45
CA GLY A 152 -3.68 2.63 -14.84
C GLY A 152 -4.03 2.11 -13.46
N LEU A 153 -3.00 1.81 -12.67
CA LEU A 153 -3.12 1.75 -11.21
C LEU A 153 -2.90 3.18 -10.69
N PRO A 154 -3.88 3.77 -10.01
CA PRO A 154 -3.72 5.06 -9.35
C PRO A 154 -2.73 4.94 -8.20
N ILE A 155 -1.81 5.91 -8.08
CA ILE A 155 -0.86 5.95 -6.98
C ILE A 155 -0.88 7.27 -6.22
N SER A 156 -0.65 7.17 -4.92
CA SER A 156 -0.23 8.27 -4.06
C SER A 156 1.30 8.21 -4.00
N LEU A 157 1.97 9.10 -4.73
CA LEU A 157 3.42 9.21 -4.68
C LEU A 157 3.81 9.97 -3.40
N LEU A 158 4.60 9.32 -2.55
CA LEU A 158 5.28 9.94 -1.41
C LEU A 158 6.79 9.83 -1.62
N PRO A 159 7.44 10.89 -2.15
CA PRO A 159 8.89 10.96 -2.14
C PRO A 159 9.39 10.91 -0.70
N VAL A 160 10.48 10.19 -0.51
CA VAL A 160 11.02 9.88 0.82
C VAL A 160 12.20 10.77 1.16
N TYR A 161 12.14 11.44 2.31
CA TYR A 161 13.28 12.14 2.87
C TYR A 161 14.22 11.16 3.57
N TYR A 162 15.51 11.23 3.22
CA TYR A 162 16.57 10.37 3.72
C TYR A 162 17.85 11.19 3.86
N ARG A 163 18.46 11.23 5.04
CA ARG A 163 19.61 12.09 5.33
C ARG A 163 20.77 11.38 6.03
N THR A 164 20.51 10.44 6.92
CA THR A 164 21.52 9.79 7.75
C THR A 164 21.45 8.26 7.66
N ALA A 165 22.52 7.57 8.09
CA ALA A 165 22.60 6.11 8.07
C ALA A 165 22.16 5.45 9.40
N GLY A 166 22.01 6.23 10.48
CA GLY A 166 21.66 5.77 11.82
C GLY A 166 21.42 6.93 12.79
N PHE A 167 21.02 6.58 14.02
CA PHE A 167 20.72 7.53 15.10
C PHE A 167 21.92 8.38 15.56
N ASP A 168 23.15 7.93 15.30
CA ASP A 168 24.38 8.66 15.58
C ASP A 168 24.64 9.83 14.61
N GLY A 169 23.76 10.02 13.61
CA GLY A 169 23.91 11.03 12.59
C GLY A 169 24.98 10.71 11.54
N ALA A 170 25.41 9.44 11.45
CA ALA A 170 26.38 9.01 10.46
C ALA A 170 25.92 9.35 9.03
N ALA A 171 26.88 9.79 8.21
CA ALA A 171 26.62 10.11 6.81
C ALA A 171 26.17 8.86 6.03
N PRO A 172 25.27 9.01 5.03
CA PRO A 172 24.85 7.91 4.18
C PRO A 172 26.05 7.23 3.50
N HIS A 173 26.10 5.91 3.57
CA HIS A 173 27.13 5.12 2.92
C HIS A 173 26.85 4.97 1.41
N ALA A 174 27.82 4.47 0.64
CA ALA A 174 27.71 4.36 -0.82
C ALA A 174 26.44 3.65 -1.34
N GLY A 175 25.90 2.68 -0.60
CA GLY A 175 24.64 1.99 -0.92
C GLY A 175 23.37 2.84 -0.82
N GLN A 176 23.42 3.97 -0.08
CA GLN A 176 22.29 4.88 0.18
C GLN A 176 22.33 6.13 -0.70
N ARG A 177 23.38 6.31 -1.52
CA ARG A 177 23.60 7.53 -2.33
C ARG A 177 22.45 7.89 -3.27
N ARG A 178 21.62 6.90 -3.65
CA ARG A 178 20.47 7.12 -4.53
C ARG A 178 19.21 7.58 -3.80
N PHE A 179 19.26 7.59 -2.47
CA PHE A 179 18.14 7.94 -1.59
C PHE A 179 18.41 9.25 -0.86
N ALA A 180 19.67 9.50 -0.51
CA ALA A 180 20.09 10.58 0.36
C ALA A 180 19.87 11.98 -0.24
N HIS A 181 19.58 12.93 0.63
CA HIS A 181 19.48 14.35 0.35
C HIS A 181 20.50 15.13 1.20
N ASP A 182 20.77 16.37 0.81
CA ASP A 182 21.72 17.23 1.52
C ASP A 182 21.10 18.01 2.67
N SER A 183 19.81 18.33 2.58
CA SER A 183 19.02 19.06 3.58
C SER A 183 17.52 18.92 3.30
N VAL A 184 16.67 19.43 4.18
CA VAL A 184 15.22 19.54 3.92
C VAL A 184 14.97 20.43 2.70
N ASP A 185 15.65 21.58 2.58
CA ASP A 185 15.54 22.46 1.40
C ASP A 185 15.86 21.73 0.08
N ASP A 186 16.92 20.92 0.05
CA ASP A 186 17.30 20.12 -1.13
C ASP A 186 16.21 19.13 -1.52
N PHE A 187 15.61 18.46 -0.52
CA PHE A 187 14.49 17.56 -0.74
C PHE A 187 13.25 18.31 -1.25
N MET A 188 12.88 19.43 -0.62
CA MET A 188 11.70 20.21 -0.99
C MET A 188 11.81 20.85 -2.37
N ALA A 189 13.02 21.23 -2.82
CA ALA A 189 13.25 21.65 -4.20
C ALA A 189 12.93 20.52 -5.21
N GLY A 190 13.23 19.27 -4.85
CA GLY A 190 12.82 18.09 -5.62
C GLY A 190 11.30 17.89 -5.65
N ILE A 191 10.62 18.10 -4.52
CA ILE A 191 9.15 18.05 -4.44
C ILE A 191 8.53 19.12 -5.35
N GLU A 192 9.03 20.35 -5.29
CA GLU A 192 8.55 21.46 -6.12
C GLU A 192 8.70 21.14 -7.61
N ALA A 193 9.83 20.56 -8.01
CA ALA A 193 10.08 20.16 -9.39
C ALA A 193 9.12 19.07 -9.91
N LEU A 194 8.65 18.18 -9.02
CA LEU A 194 7.66 17.15 -9.35
C LEU A 194 6.22 17.70 -9.34
N GLY A 195 5.97 18.82 -8.64
CA GLY A 195 4.71 19.54 -8.63
C GLY A 195 3.53 18.67 -8.18
N ALA A 196 2.41 18.76 -8.92
CA ALA A 196 1.17 18.03 -8.61
C ALA A 196 1.30 16.50 -8.66
N ALA A 197 2.47 15.97 -9.06
CA ALA A 197 2.73 14.55 -8.96
C ALA A 197 2.81 14.04 -7.51
N VAL A 198 3.25 14.91 -6.60
CA VAL A 198 3.44 14.59 -5.19
C VAL A 198 2.15 14.75 -4.43
N THR A 199 1.77 13.69 -3.72
CA THR A 199 0.49 13.62 -2.99
C THR A 199 0.66 13.69 -1.48
N GLY A 200 1.86 13.39 -0.99
CA GLY A 200 2.30 13.46 0.40
C GLY A 200 3.82 13.28 0.44
N VAL A 201 4.41 13.19 1.63
CA VAL A 201 5.84 12.86 1.75
C VAL A 201 6.07 11.83 2.85
N ALA A 202 7.27 11.26 2.88
CA ALA A 202 7.64 10.32 3.92
C ALA A 202 9.04 10.61 4.48
N PRO A 203 9.21 11.02 5.75
CA PRO A 203 10.49 10.78 6.41
C PRO A 203 10.73 9.27 6.46
N HIS A 204 11.89 8.79 5.97
CA HIS A 204 12.13 7.34 5.84
C HIS A 204 11.94 6.61 7.19
N SER A 205 12.73 6.98 8.18
CA SER A 205 12.66 6.50 9.57
C SER A 205 13.46 7.43 10.47
N LEU A 206 13.31 7.30 11.79
CA LEU A 206 14.11 8.10 12.75
C LEU A 206 15.61 7.78 12.71
N ARG A 207 15.99 6.63 12.13
CA ARG A 207 17.40 6.30 11.82
C ARG A 207 17.96 7.16 10.68
N ALA A 208 17.11 7.52 9.72
CA ALA A 208 17.51 8.17 8.48
C ALA A 208 17.18 9.66 8.44
N VAL A 209 16.42 10.17 9.40
CA VAL A 209 15.98 11.57 9.49
C VAL A 209 16.25 12.06 10.92
N PRO A 210 17.22 12.98 11.10
CA PRO A 210 17.42 13.63 12.40
C PRO A 210 16.15 14.31 12.91
N THR A 211 15.97 14.36 14.23
CA THR A 211 14.79 14.99 14.85
C THR A 211 14.66 16.48 14.52
N ALA A 212 15.78 17.19 14.37
CA ALA A 212 15.80 18.58 13.94
C ALA A 212 15.22 18.74 12.52
N ASP A 213 15.63 17.90 11.59
CA ASP A 213 15.13 17.90 10.21
C ASP A 213 13.66 17.49 10.15
N LEU A 214 13.19 16.64 11.06
CA LEU A 214 11.81 16.15 11.06
C LEU A 214 10.79 17.28 11.28
N ALA A 215 11.03 18.16 12.25
CA ALA A 215 10.15 19.30 12.50
C ALA A 215 10.17 20.31 11.34
N GLU A 216 11.36 20.57 10.78
CA GLU A 216 11.54 21.42 9.60
C GLU A 216 10.82 20.86 8.37
N LEU A 217 10.94 19.55 8.14
CA LEU A 217 10.27 18.84 7.05
C LEU A 217 8.75 18.97 7.14
N VAL A 218 8.16 18.72 8.32
CA VAL A 218 6.71 18.82 8.51
C VAL A 218 6.22 20.24 8.22
N ALA A 219 6.92 21.26 8.72
CA ALA A 219 6.57 22.65 8.46
C ALA A 219 6.66 23.02 6.96
N ALA A 220 7.69 22.53 6.26
CA ALA A 220 7.86 22.76 4.83
C ALA A 220 6.77 22.06 4.00
N VAL A 221 6.39 20.84 4.39
CA VAL A 221 5.28 20.10 3.77
C VAL A 221 3.96 20.82 3.97
N ASP A 222 3.71 21.38 5.15
CA ASP A 222 2.48 22.12 5.43
C ASP A 222 2.38 23.39 4.58
N ALA A 223 3.49 24.09 4.39
CA ALA A 223 3.55 25.25 3.52
C ALA A 223 3.31 24.90 2.04
N MET A 224 3.86 23.77 1.56
CA MET A 224 3.83 23.42 0.14
C MET A 224 2.61 22.59 -0.26
N LEU A 225 2.31 21.54 0.50
CA LEU A 225 1.26 20.56 0.21
C LEU A 225 0.02 20.77 1.08
N GLY A 226 0.10 21.52 2.18
CA GLY A 226 -0.99 21.77 3.11
C GLY A 226 -1.04 20.78 4.28
N PRO A 227 -1.71 21.14 5.37
CA PRO A 227 -1.67 20.41 6.65
C PRO A 227 -2.34 19.02 6.61
N GLU A 228 -3.11 18.73 5.55
CA GLU A 228 -3.77 17.44 5.35
C GLU A 228 -2.98 16.49 4.45
N ALA A 229 -1.79 16.90 3.96
CA ALA A 229 -0.98 16.04 3.10
C ALA A 229 -0.50 14.80 3.89
N PRO A 230 -0.69 13.57 3.40
CA PRO A 230 -0.27 12.37 4.13
C PRO A 230 1.23 12.37 4.47
N LEU A 231 1.53 11.88 5.66
CA LEU A 231 2.89 11.68 6.17
C LEU A 231 3.05 10.20 6.54
N HIS A 232 4.02 9.53 5.92
CA HIS A 232 4.32 8.12 6.19
C HIS A 232 5.73 7.98 6.77
N ILE A 233 5.92 7.05 7.70
CA ILE A 233 7.24 6.78 8.30
C ILE A 233 7.38 5.31 8.66
N HIS A 234 8.52 4.68 8.35
CA HIS A 234 8.88 3.39 8.92
C HIS A 234 9.29 3.57 10.37
N ILE A 235 8.67 2.81 11.28
CA ILE A 235 8.91 3.00 12.70
C ILE A 235 8.65 1.73 13.51
N SER A 236 9.56 1.44 14.45
CA SER A 236 9.48 0.27 15.35
C SER A 236 9.23 -1.05 14.61
N GLU A 237 9.85 -1.21 13.44
CA GLU A 237 9.80 -2.42 12.61
C GLU A 237 10.64 -3.55 13.22
N GLN A 238 11.83 -3.23 13.72
CA GLN A 238 12.85 -4.16 14.20
C GLN A 238 13.23 -3.87 15.66
N GLU A 239 13.47 -4.91 16.47
CA GLU A 239 13.92 -4.75 17.86
C GLU A 239 15.21 -3.93 17.97
N LEU A 240 16.16 -4.14 17.03
CA LEU A 240 17.41 -3.38 17.01
C LEU A 240 17.19 -1.87 16.81
N GLU A 241 16.17 -1.46 16.04
CA GLU A 241 15.84 -0.03 15.93
C GLU A 241 15.37 0.53 17.28
N VAL A 242 14.56 -0.23 18.02
CA VAL A 242 14.07 0.17 19.35
C VAL A 242 15.24 0.29 20.33
N GLU A 243 16.14 -0.68 20.35
CA GLU A 243 17.34 -0.69 21.19
C GLU A 243 18.28 0.49 20.88
N GLU A 244 18.57 0.74 19.61
CA GLU A 244 19.42 1.85 19.17
C GLU A 244 18.78 3.21 19.50
N CYS A 245 17.46 3.34 19.33
CA CYS A 245 16.73 4.56 19.68
C CYS A 245 16.78 4.84 21.18
N LEU A 246 16.55 3.81 22.01
CA LEU A 246 16.67 3.91 23.47
C LEU A 246 18.08 4.29 23.91
N ALA A 247 19.10 3.71 23.27
CA ALA A 247 20.50 4.03 23.58
C ALA A 247 20.88 5.47 23.20
N ALA A 248 20.38 5.98 22.07
CA ALA A 248 20.71 7.31 21.57
C ALA A 248 19.88 8.43 22.22
N HIS A 249 18.60 8.19 22.48
CA HIS A 249 17.63 9.22 22.87
C HIS A 249 16.92 8.97 24.21
N GLY A 250 17.05 7.77 24.80
CA GLY A 250 16.36 7.42 26.04
C GLY A 250 14.85 7.16 25.87
N SER A 251 14.35 7.16 24.64
CA SER A 251 12.94 6.95 24.28
C SER A 251 12.82 5.87 23.20
N THR A 252 11.67 5.20 23.13
CA THR A 252 11.33 4.33 22.00
C THR A 252 11.09 5.17 20.73
N PRO A 253 11.11 4.57 19.53
CA PRO A 253 10.91 5.34 18.30
C PRO A 253 9.58 6.09 18.25
N ILE A 254 8.46 5.46 18.66
CA ILE A 254 7.14 6.11 18.59
C ILE A 254 7.02 7.26 19.60
N ASP A 255 7.52 7.08 20.82
CA ASP A 255 7.56 8.15 21.81
C ASP A 255 8.44 9.32 21.33
N LEU A 256 9.62 9.04 20.76
CA LEU A 256 10.50 10.07 20.19
C LEU A 256 9.82 10.84 19.04
N LEU A 257 9.09 10.14 18.18
CA LEU A 257 8.31 10.77 17.11
C LEU A 257 7.24 11.70 17.70
N ALA A 258 6.46 11.22 18.67
CA ALA A 258 5.38 11.98 19.30
C ALA A 258 5.88 13.21 20.09
N ASP A 259 7.08 13.13 20.65
CA ASP A 259 7.74 14.25 21.34
C ASP A 259 8.31 15.29 20.36
N THR A 260 8.56 14.90 19.10
CA THR A 260 9.20 15.77 18.09
C THR A 260 8.17 16.52 17.24
N VAL A 261 7.06 15.88 16.88
CA VAL A 261 6.03 16.43 15.98
C VAL A 261 4.62 16.10 16.44
N GLU A 262 3.66 16.95 16.07
CA GLU A 262 2.25 16.68 16.33
C GLU A 262 1.74 15.54 15.44
N LEU A 263 1.44 14.41 16.07
CA LEU A 263 0.80 13.27 15.42
C LEU A 263 -0.70 13.50 15.27
N GLY A 264 -1.27 12.94 14.20
CA GLY A 264 -2.67 13.14 13.85
C GLY A 264 -3.15 12.22 12.71
N PRO A 265 -4.38 12.42 12.19
CA PRO A 265 -4.98 11.52 11.20
C PRO A 265 -4.25 11.39 9.86
N ARG A 266 -3.39 12.36 9.52
CA ARG A 266 -2.54 12.33 8.32
C ARG A 266 -1.34 11.39 8.43
N TRP A 267 -1.01 10.94 9.64
CA TRP A 267 0.16 10.10 9.89
C TRP A 267 -0.17 8.62 9.73
N SER A 268 0.68 7.95 8.95
CA SER A 268 0.68 6.52 8.74
C SER A 268 2.02 5.93 9.20
N LEU A 269 1.99 5.23 10.33
CA LEU A 269 3.15 4.58 10.90
C LEU A 269 3.25 3.19 10.30
N VAL A 270 4.24 2.99 9.43
CA VAL A 270 4.46 1.71 8.75
C VAL A 270 5.14 0.76 9.72
N HIS A 271 4.65 -0.48 9.74
CA HIS A 271 4.98 -1.57 10.67
C HIS A 271 4.44 -1.34 12.08
N ALA A 272 5.10 -0.46 12.85
CA ALA A 272 4.86 -0.30 14.28
C ALA A 272 4.86 -1.65 15.05
N THR A 273 5.59 -2.65 14.54
CA THR A 273 5.58 -4.05 14.99
C THR A 273 5.81 -4.16 16.50
N HIS A 274 6.76 -3.39 17.02
CA HIS A 274 7.17 -3.39 18.42
C HIS A 274 6.50 -2.29 19.25
N ALA A 275 5.41 -1.67 18.76
CA ALA A 275 4.67 -0.68 19.54
C ALA A 275 4.11 -1.29 20.83
N THR A 276 4.42 -0.68 21.96
CA THR A 276 3.91 -1.01 23.29
C THR A 276 2.42 -0.65 23.42
N ALA A 277 1.77 -1.16 24.48
CA ALA A 277 0.36 -0.85 24.71
C ALA A 277 0.07 0.65 24.93
N PRO A 278 0.89 1.41 25.68
CA PRO A 278 0.77 2.87 25.77
C PRO A 278 0.93 3.57 24.42
N GLU A 279 1.95 3.22 23.61
CA GLU A 279 2.16 3.83 22.29
C GLU A 279 0.96 3.61 21.37
N ARG A 280 0.42 2.38 21.29
CA ARG A 280 -0.80 2.11 20.50
C ARG A 280 -2.01 2.90 21.01
N ALA A 281 -2.11 3.13 22.31
CA ALA A 281 -3.15 3.98 22.87
C ALA A 281 -2.97 5.46 22.50
N GLY A 282 -1.73 5.95 22.51
CA GLY A 282 -1.37 7.29 22.05
C GLY A 282 -1.74 7.49 20.58
N LEU A 283 -1.30 6.61 19.69
CA LEU A 283 -1.60 6.67 18.25
C LEU A 283 -3.10 6.71 17.98
N ARG A 284 -3.88 5.84 18.64
CA ARG A 284 -5.34 5.84 18.53
C ARG A 284 -5.96 7.16 19.00
N SER A 285 -5.46 7.74 20.10
CA SER A 285 -6.05 8.96 20.69
C SER A 285 -5.93 10.18 19.77
N VAL A 286 -4.90 10.21 18.92
CA VAL A 286 -4.68 11.27 17.92
C VAL A 286 -5.19 10.90 16.52
N GLY A 287 -5.71 9.67 16.34
CA GLY A 287 -6.21 9.18 15.06
C GLY A 287 -5.12 8.79 14.05
N ALA A 288 -3.86 8.65 14.47
CA ALA A 288 -2.80 8.14 13.61
C ALA A 288 -3.05 6.65 13.29
N ARG A 289 -2.72 6.24 12.06
CA ARG A 289 -2.93 4.86 11.61
C ARG A 289 -1.64 4.05 11.62
N VAL A 290 -1.80 2.74 11.75
CA VAL A 290 -0.71 1.79 11.53
C VAL A 290 -0.88 1.16 10.14
N VAL A 291 0.19 1.09 9.35
CA VAL A 291 0.20 0.35 8.08
C VAL A 291 0.96 -0.94 8.30
N LEU A 292 0.25 -2.07 8.26
CA LEU A 292 0.80 -3.39 8.49
C LEU A 292 1.19 -4.01 7.14
N CYS A 293 2.34 -4.67 7.11
CA CYS A 293 2.85 -5.37 5.94
C CYS A 293 3.08 -6.86 6.25
N PRO A 294 2.06 -7.64 6.67
CA PRO A 294 2.23 -8.96 7.30
C PRO A 294 3.09 -9.97 6.53
N ILE A 295 3.01 -9.98 5.19
CA ILE A 295 3.82 -10.87 4.37
C ILE A 295 5.29 -10.45 4.43
N THR A 296 5.59 -9.17 4.26
CA THR A 296 6.96 -8.65 4.31
C THR A 296 7.53 -8.75 5.71
N GLU A 297 6.74 -8.41 6.74
CA GLU A 297 7.13 -8.55 8.16
C GLU A 297 7.49 -10.00 8.50
N ALA A 298 6.75 -10.97 7.96
CA ALA A 298 7.08 -12.39 8.09
C ALA A 298 8.31 -12.79 7.27
N HIS A 299 8.49 -12.25 6.07
CA HIS A 299 9.64 -12.53 5.21
C HIS A 299 10.96 -12.00 5.81
N LEU A 300 10.92 -10.83 6.43
CA LEU A 300 12.07 -10.16 7.04
C LEU A 300 12.31 -10.57 8.50
N GLY A 301 11.33 -11.24 9.12
CA GLY A 301 11.43 -11.74 10.49
C GLY A 301 11.28 -10.64 11.54
N ASP A 302 10.45 -9.63 11.28
CA ASP A 302 10.24 -8.46 12.13
C ASP A 302 9.57 -8.83 13.46
N GLY A 303 8.45 -9.58 13.37
CA GLY A 303 7.63 -9.92 14.51
C GLY A 303 6.15 -9.98 14.17
N ILE A 304 5.30 -9.89 15.19
CA ILE A 304 3.84 -9.94 15.04
C ILE A 304 3.24 -8.74 15.76
N PHE A 305 2.74 -7.77 15.01
CA PHE A 305 2.00 -6.64 15.56
C PHE A 305 0.77 -7.14 16.36
N PRO A 306 0.45 -6.54 17.52
CA PRO A 306 -0.75 -6.87 18.30
C PRO A 306 -2.03 -6.32 17.70
N ALA A 307 -2.35 -6.84 16.51
CA ALA A 307 -3.46 -6.41 15.69
C ALA A 307 -4.78 -6.58 16.41
N ARG A 308 -5.05 -7.74 17.04
CA ARG A 308 -6.33 -7.95 17.75
C ARG A 308 -6.57 -6.89 18.82
N GLU A 309 -5.56 -6.58 19.63
CA GLU A 309 -5.67 -5.60 20.71
C GLU A 309 -5.85 -4.18 20.18
N HIS A 310 -5.07 -3.80 19.17
CA HIS A 310 -5.20 -2.50 18.49
C HIS A 310 -6.59 -2.34 17.89
N PHE A 311 -7.06 -3.40 17.26
CA PHE A 311 -8.31 -3.46 16.52
C PHE A 311 -9.49 -3.33 17.47
N LEU A 312 -9.62 -4.21 18.46
CA LEU A 312 -10.74 -4.15 19.41
C LEU A 312 -10.79 -2.84 20.21
N ALA A 313 -9.68 -2.11 20.29
CA ALA A 313 -9.63 -0.78 20.90
C ALA A 313 -10.08 0.36 19.97
N GLY A 314 -10.39 0.09 18.70
CA GLY A 314 -10.77 1.09 17.69
C GLY A 314 -9.58 1.77 17.01
N GLY A 315 -8.40 1.13 16.98
CA GLY A 315 -7.24 1.65 16.27
C GLY A 315 -7.38 1.56 14.75
N ALA A 316 -7.00 2.63 14.03
CA ALA A 316 -6.97 2.62 12.57
C ALA A 316 -5.80 1.76 12.05
N ALA A 317 -6.06 0.97 11.01
CA ALA A 317 -5.05 0.13 10.38
C ALA A 317 -5.29 -0.03 8.87
N ALA A 318 -4.21 -0.18 8.12
CA ALA A 318 -4.21 -0.47 6.70
C ALA A 318 -3.25 -1.62 6.38
N ALA A 319 -3.37 -2.19 5.18
CA ALA A 319 -2.44 -3.20 4.68
C ALA A 319 -1.52 -2.62 3.59
N GLY A 320 -0.25 -3.02 3.60
CA GLY A 320 0.73 -2.72 2.55
C GLY A 320 1.44 -3.98 2.08
N SER A 321 1.85 -4.03 0.82
CA SER A 321 2.67 -5.15 0.30
C SER A 321 4.18 -4.90 0.41
N ASP A 322 4.57 -3.66 0.66
CA ASP A 322 5.93 -3.24 1.02
C ASP A 322 7.01 -3.73 0.05
N ALA A 323 7.79 -4.75 0.43
CA ALA A 323 8.88 -5.28 -0.36
C ALA A 323 8.41 -5.97 -1.64
N ASN A 324 7.10 -6.20 -1.77
CA ASN A 324 6.47 -6.73 -2.98
C ASN A 324 7.02 -8.13 -3.38
N VAL A 325 7.60 -8.86 -2.42
CA VAL A 325 8.12 -10.23 -2.62
C VAL A 325 6.99 -11.20 -2.96
N ARG A 326 5.82 -10.97 -2.37
CA ARG A 326 4.53 -11.55 -2.74
C ARG A 326 3.50 -10.41 -2.72
N ILE A 327 2.73 -10.30 -3.80
CA ILE A 327 1.69 -9.27 -3.97
C ILE A 327 0.36 -10.01 -3.99
N SER A 328 -0.39 -9.95 -2.89
CA SER A 328 -1.77 -10.47 -2.79
C SER A 328 -2.50 -9.85 -1.61
N ALA A 329 -3.58 -9.10 -1.88
CA ALA A 329 -4.34 -8.43 -0.83
C ALA A 329 -4.95 -9.43 0.16
N ILE A 330 -5.49 -10.56 -0.33
CA ILE A 330 -6.09 -11.57 0.55
C ILE A 330 -5.03 -12.31 1.39
N GLU A 331 -3.82 -12.49 0.87
CA GLU A 331 -2.75 -13.10 1.63
C GLU A 331 -2.21 -12.19 2.73
N GLU A 332 -2.18 -10.86 2.55
CA GLU A 332 -1.86 -9.93 3.65
C GLU A 332 -2.86 -10.09 4.80
N VAL A 333 -4.16 -10.09 4.47
CA VAL A 333 -5.25 -10.26 5.45
C VAL A 333 -5.15 -11.62 6.15
N ARG A 334 -4.86 -12.68 5.39
CA ARG A 334 -4.68 -14.04 5.91
C ARG A 334 -3.47 -14.13 6.84
N GLN A 335 -2.33 -13.59 6.42
CA GLN A 335 -1.09 -13.63 7.17
C GLN A 335 -1.24 -12.84 8.47
N LEU A 336 -1.95 -11.71 8.45
CA LEU A 336 -2.29 -10.96 9.65
C LEU A 336 -3.10 -11.80 10.64
N GLU A 337 -4.23 -12.38 10.22
CA GLU A 337 -5.06 -13.24 11.06
C GLU A 337 -4.29 -14.46 11.57
N TYR A 338 -3.49 -15.12 10.72
CA TYR A 338 -2.75 -16.33 11.08
C TYR A 338 -1.58 -16.03 12.03
N GLY A 339 -0.92 -14.88 11.89
CA GLY A 339 0.07 -14.39 12.86
C GLY A 339 -0.54 -14.28 14.26
N GLN A 340 -1.71 -13.64 14.39
CA GLN A 340 -2.41 -13.56 15.68
C GLN A 340 -2.77 -14.95 16.22
N ARG A 341 -3.22 -15.87 15.35
CA ARG A 341 -3.58 -17.24 15.76
C ARG A 341 -2.39 -18.00 16.31
N LEU A 342 -1.25 -17.92 15.65
CA LEU A 342 -0.01 -18.59 16.06
C LEU A 342 0.48 -18.04 17.40
N ARG A 343 0.55 -16.72 17.52
CA ARG A 343 0.95 -16.03 18.75
C ARG A 343 0.05 -16.42 19.94
N ASP A 344 -1.26 -16.39 19.76
CA ASP A 344 -2.23 -16.58 20.84
C ASP A 344 -2.61 -18.05 21.07
N ARG A 345 -2.26 -18.94 20.15
CA ARG A 345 -2.72 -20.35 20.09
C ARG A 345 -4.25 -20.47 20.16
N ARG A 346 -4.94 -19.58 19.46
CA ARG A 346 -6.41 -19.49 19.40
C ARG A 346 -6.86 -19.23 17.96
N ARG A 347 -8.08 -19.62 17.59
CA ARG A 347 -8.69 -19.32 16.28
C ARG A 347 -9.46 -18.00 16.34
N ALA A 348 -9.83 -17.48 15.17
CA ALA A 348 -10.77 -16.37 15.00
C ALA A 348 -10.35 -15.11 15.79
N ARG A 349 -9.12 -14.61 15.54
CA ARG A 349 -8.54 -13.53 16.34
C ARG A 349 -8.99 -12.15 15.89
N LEU A 350 -9.25 -11.97 14.61
CA LEU A 350 -9.81 -10.76 14.02
C LEU A 350 -11.31 -10.90 13.69
N ALA A 351 -11.92 -12.02 14.07
CA ALA A 351 -13.33 -12.28 13.80
C ALA A 351 -14.26 -11.49 14.75
N THR A 352 -15.43 -11.13 14.22
CA THR A 352 -16.61 -10.73 15.00
C THR A 352 -17.75 -11.72 14.74
N GLU A 353 -18.97 -11.40 15.20
CA GLU A 353 -20.17 -12.16 14.83
C GLU A 353 -20.43 -12.18 13.31
N ALA A 354 -19.89 -11.20 12.56
CA ALA A 354 -19.99 -11.12 11.10
C ALA A 354 -18.93 -11.94 10.33
N GLY A 355 -18.09 -12.71 11.04
CA GLY A 355 -16.96 -13.44 10.45
C GLY A 355 -15.63 -12.70 10.58
N ALA A 356 -14.57 -13.29 9.98
CA ALA A 356 -13.22 -12.74 9.98
C ALA A 356 -12.88 -12.05 8.65
N GLY A 357 -13.24 -12.67 7.53
CA GLY A 357 -12.89 -12.21 6.19
C GLY A 357 -13.52 -10.87 5.84
N SER A 358 -14.82 -10.73 6.07
CA SER A 358 -15.57 -9.49 5.81
C SER A 358 -15.02 -8.34 6.66
N VAL A 359 -14.87 -8.55 7.97
CA VAL A 359 -14.41 -7.54 8.92
C VAL A 359 -12.98 -7.11 8.65
N ALA A 360 -12.04 -8.06 8.53
CA ALA A 360 -10.64 -7.72 8.32
C ALA A 360 -10.43 -7.04 6.98
N TRP A 361 -11.12 -7.48 5.92
CA TRP A 361 -11.07 -6.83 4.61
C TRP A 361 -11.60 -5.40 4.66
N SER A 362 -12.84 -5.20 5.15
CA SER A 362 -13.47 -3.89 5.20
C SER A 362 -12.65 -2.89 6.01
N TRP A 363 -12.09 -3.32 7.14
CA TRP A 363 -11.26 -2.46 7.97
C TRP A 363 -9.99 -2.02 7.26
N LEU A 364 -9.21 -2.97 6.75
CA LEU A 364 -7.94 -2.65 6.08
C LEU A 364 -8.18 -1.84 4.81
N ALA A 365 -9.29 -2.09 4.10
CA ALA A 365 -9.69 -1.28 2.95
C ALA A 365 -10.04 0.16 3.35
N GLU A 366 -10.81 0.34 4.42
CA GLU A 366 -11.20 1.65 4.96
C GLU A 366 -9.97 2.44 5.42
N GLY A 367 -9.13 1.84 6.28
CA GLY A 367 -7.92 2.50 6.78
C GLY A 367 -6.90 2.76 5.69
N GLY A 368 -6.80 1.88 4.68
CA GLY A 368 -6.00 2.12 3.49
C GLY A 368 -6.53 3.27 2.63
N GLY A 369 -7.84 3.44 2.55
CA GLY A 369 -8.48 4.54 1.83
C GLY A 369 -8.19 5.90 2.47
N GLU A 370 -8.02 5.92 3.79
CA GLU A 370 -7.63 7.12 4.54
C GLU A 370 -6.12 7.37 4.55
N ALA A 371 -5.30 6.36 4.24
CA ALA A 371 -3.85 6.53 4.00
C ALA A 371 -3.56 7.19 2.65
N VAL A 372 -4.54 7.21 1.75
CA VAL A 372 -4.45 7.80 0.42
C VAL A 372 -4.74 9.30 0.50
N ALA A 373 -3.96 10.10 -0.23
CA ALA A 373 -4.20 11.53 -0.31
C ALA A 373 -5.55 11.80 -1.01
N PRO A 374 -6.38 12.73 -0.50
CA PRO A 374 -7.69 13.02 -1.09
C PRO A 374 -7.61 13.72 -2.46
N ARG A 375 -6.43 14.26 -2.82
CA ARG A 375 -6.19 14.93 -4.10
C ARG A 375 -5.83 13.90 -5.17
N PRO A 376 -6.29 14.07 -6.42
CA PRO A 376 -5.89 13.21 -7.51
C PRO A 376 -4.39 13.38 -7.79
N GLY A 377 -3.64 12.27 -7.75
CA GLY A 377 -2.29 12.21 -8.32
C GLY A 377 -2.31 12.33 -9.85
N PRO A 378 -1.15 12.46 -10.50
CA PRO A 378 -1.05 12.82 -11.93
C PRO A 378 -1.37 11.62 -12.86
N VAL A 379 -1.38 10.42 -12.29
CA VAL A 379 -1.37 9.13 -13.00
C VAL A 379 -2.75 8.75 -13.54
N VAL A 380 -3.81 9.29 -12.94
CA VAL A 380 -5.16 9.17 -13.48
C VAL A 380 -5.70 10.57 -13.63
N ALA A 381 -6.09 10.93 -14.85
CA ALA A 381 -6.90 12.11 -15.13
C ALA A 381 -8.31 11.95 -14.52
N ALA A 382 -8.39 11.66 -13.22
CA ALA A 382 -9.60 11.65 -12.47
C ALA A 382 -9.91 13.10 -12.13
N ALA A 383 -10.97 13.62 -12.77
CA ALA A 383 -11.64 14.83 -12.31
C ALA A 383 -12.26 14.67 -10.90
N ALA A 384 -12.20 13.45 -10.34
CA ALA A 384 -12.81 13.03 -9.09
C ALA A 384 -11.83 13.03 -7.89
N PRO A 385 -12.37 13.19 -6.66
CA PRO A 385 -11.62 12.99 -5.43
C PRO A 385 -11.09 11.56 -5.29
N MET A 386 -9.88 11.43 -4.76
CA MET A 386 -9.19 10.16 -4.58
C MET A 386 -9.61 9.54 -3.24
N ARG A 387 -10.78 8.87 -3.22
CA ARG A 387 -11.34 8.24 -2.03
C ARG A 387 -11.66 6.76 -2.30
N PRO A 388 -10.66 5.86 -2.26
CA PRO A 388 -10.88 4.43 -2.40
C PRO A 388 -11.27 3.79 -1.04
N GLY A 389 -11.38 2.47 -1.00
CA GLY A 389 -11.50 1.72 0.27
C GLY A 389 -12.93 1.57 0.81
N ARG A 390 -13.95 2.18 0.18
CA ARG A 390 -15.37 1.96 0.52
C ARG A 390 -16.25 1.91 -0.72
N ILE A 391 -17.34 1.14 -0.65
CA ILE A 391 -18.43 1.16 -1.62
C ILE A 391 -19.58 1.98 -1.04
N GLU A 392 -19.55 3.29 -1.29
CA GLU A 392 -20.54 4.26 -0.78
C GLU A 392 -20.62 5.48 -1.72
N PRO A 393 -21.79 6.15 -1.86
CA PRO A 393 -21.87 7.40 -2.63
C PRO A 393 -20.79 8.42 -2.25
N GLY A 394 -20.17 9.03 -3.27
CA GLY A 394 -19.08 10.00 -3.11
C GLY A 394 -17.67 9.39 -3.06
N TYR A 395 -17.55 8.07 -2.91
CA TYR A 395 -16.28 7.36 -3.05
C TYR A 395 -15.97 7.05 -4.52
N ARG A 396 -14.71 6.81 -4.84
CA ARG A 396 -14.32 6.33 -6.18
C ARG A 396 -14.86 4.91 -6.38
N ALA A 397 -15.32 4.60 -7.58
CA ALA A 397 -15.83 3.28 -7.95
C ALA A 397 -14.70 2.25 -8.10
N ASP A 398 -14.07 1.92 -6.97
CA ASP A 398 -12.99 0.94 -6.83
C ASP A 398 -13.48 -0.27 -6.05
N PHE A 399 -13.61 -1.40 -6.73
CA PHE A 399 -14.07 -2.62 -6.09
C PHE A 399 -13.53 -3.87 -6.77
N VAL A 400 -13.43 -4.93 -5.96
CA VAL A 400 -13.10 -6.28 -6.37
C VAL A 400 -14.40 -7.07 -6.41
N VAL A 401 -14.54 -7.92 -7.41
CA VAL A 401 -15.68 -8.82 -7.57
C VAL A 401 -15.18 -10.25 -7.40
N LEU A 402 -15.72 -10.96 -6.43
CA LEU A 402 -15.40 -12.36 -6.18
C LEU A 402 -16.31 -13.29 -6.98
N ASP A 403 -15.72 -14.34 -7.54
CA ASP A 403 -16.44 -15.42 -8.19
C ASP A 403 -17.16 -16.27 -7.12
N GLY A 404 -18.48 -16.29 -7.15
CA GLY A 404 -19.29 -17.13 -6.24
C GLY A 404 -19.26 -18.62 -6.60
N GLU A 405 -18.80 -18.96 -7.80
CA GLU A 405 -18.76 -20.33 -8.33
C GLU A 405 -17.32 -20.83 -8.54
N GLY A 406 -16.35 -20.12 -7.96
CA GLY A 406 -14.94 -20.47 -7.96
C GLY A 406 -14.64 -21.72 -7.12
N PRO A 407 -13.47 -22.33 -7.28
CA PRO A 407 -13.14 -23.61 -6.63
C PRO A 407 -13.14 -23.54 -5.09
N HIS A 408 -12.85 -22.37 -4.50
CA HIS A 408 -12.83 -22.19 -3.05
C HIS A 408 -14.12 -21.56 -2.49
N THR A 409 -14.96 -21.03 -3.37
CA THR A 409 -16.20 -20.32 -3.03
C THR A 409 -17.45 -21.15 -3.32
N LEU A 410 -17.33 -22.21 -4.11
CA LEU A 410 -18.44 -23.10 -4.47
C LEU A 410 -19.14 -23.68 -3.23
N GLY A 411 -20.46 -23.52 -3.18
CA GLY A 411 -21.31 -24.04 -2.11
C GLY A 411 -21.40 -23.15 -0.87
N HIS A 412 -20.68 -22.02 -0.84
CA HIS A 412 -20.87 -20.97 0.15
C HIS A 412 -21.99 -20.01 -0.25
N ASP A 413 -22.70 -19.48 0.74
CA ASP A 413 -23.56 -18.31 0.55
C ASP A 413 -22.73 -17.01 0.62
N TRP A 414 -23.36 -15.89 0.27
CA TRP A 414 -22.68 -14.59 0.23
C TRP A 414 -22.19 -14.14 1.61
N GLU A 415 -22.84 -14.59 2.68
CA GLU A 415 -22.49 -14.33 4.07
C GLU A 415 -21.22 -15.05 4.52
N THR A 416 -20.96 -16.26 4.02
CA THR A 416 -19.76 -17.04 4.38
C THR A 416 -18.63 -16.99 3.34
N LEU A 417 -18.89 -16.43 2.16
CA LEU A 417 -17.95 -16.36 1.03
C LEU A 417 -16.60 -15.74 1.42
N MET A 418 -16.62 -14.63 2.16
CA MET A 418 -15.40 -13.92 2.56
C MET A 418 -14.55 -14.73 3.53
N ASP A 419 -15.18 -15.49 4.43
CA ASP A 419 -14.46 -16.38 5.35
C ASP A 419 -13.85 -17.58 4.60
N ALA A 420 -14.57 -18.12 3.62
CA ALA A 420 -14.05 -19.14 2.72
C ALA A 420 -12.83 -18.65 1.94
N TRP A 421 -12.94 -17.46 1.32
CA TRP A 421 -11.85 -16.85 0.57
C TRP A 421 -10.63 -16.55 1.47
N LEU A 422 -10.85 -15.99 2.66
CA LEU A 422 -9.79 -15.74 3.63
C LEU A 422 -9.03 -17.03 3.99
N VAL A 423 -9.74 -18.14 4.24
CA VAL A 423 -9.12 -19.37 4.75
C VAL A 423 -8.51 -20.23 3.65
N GLY A 424 -9.22 -20.39 2.52
CA GLY A 424 -8.89 -21.37 1.50
C GLY A 424 -8.65 -20.81 0.10
N GLY A 425 -9.04 -19.56 -0.17
CA GLY A 425 -8.98 -18.98 -1.51
C GLY A 425 -7.66 -18.32 -1.89
N ASP A 426 -7.63 -17.70 -3.06
CA ASP A 426 -6.51 -16.86 -3.52
C ASP A 426 -6.93 -15.88 -4.63
N ASP A 427 -5.95 -15.26 -5.27
CA ASP A 427 -6.16 -14.26 -6.33
C ASP A 427 -6.98 -14.80 -7.53
N ARG A 428 -7.07 -16.13 -7.72
CA ARG A 428 -7.83 -16.76 -8.81
C ARG A 428 -9.35 -16.71 -8.57
N ASP A 429 -9.78 -16.49 -7.33
CA ASP A 429 -11.20 -16.34 -7.00
C ASP A 429 -11.70 -14.90 -7.30
N ILE A 430 -10.82 -14.00 -7.76
CA ILE A 430 -11.18 -12.66 -8.23
C ILE A 430 -11.73 -12.76 -9.67
N GLU A 431 -13.02 -12.51 -9.82
CA GLU A 431 -13.70 -12.43 -11.11
C GLU A 431 -13.37 -11.13 -11.84
N ALA A 432 -13.38 -10.00 -11.16
CA ALA A 432 -13.08 -8.71 -11.78
C ALA A 432 -12.52 -7.69 -10.79
N VAL A 433 -11.75 -6.73 -11.30
CA VAL A 433 -11.28 -5.57 -10.54
C VAL A 433 -11.63 -4.30 -11.29
N TYR A 434 -12.27 -3.37 -10.60
CA TYR A 434 -12.68 -2.07 -11.12
C TYR A 434 -11.88 -0.96 -10.44
N VAL A 435 -11.46 0.02 -11.23
CA VAL A 435 -10.81 1.26 -10.76
C VAL A 435 -11.51 2.43 -11.44
N GLY A 436 -12.07 3.35 -10.66
CA GLY A 436 -12.85 4.48 -11.18
C GLY A 436 -14.02 4.05 -12.07
N GLY A 437 -14.59 2.87 -11.83
CA GLY A 437 -15.69 2.32 -12.63
C GLY A 437 -15.26 1.71 -13.98
N GLU A 438 -13.96 1.60 -14.22
CA GLU A 438 -13.39 0.88 -15.37
C GLU A 438 -12.92 -0.50 -14.94
N ARG A 439 -13.37 -1.54 -15.65
CA ARG A 439 -12.87 -2.91 -15.42
C ARG A 439 -11.43 -3.02 -15.91
N ARG A 440 -10.50 -3.24 -14.98
CA ARG A 440 -9.06 -3.39 -15.23
C ARG A 440 -8.61 -4.84 -15.35
N VAL A 441 -9.28 -5.73 -14.62
CA VAL A 441 -9.00 -7.17 -14.59
C VAL A 441 -10.31 -7.93 -14.80
N GLU A 442 -10.25 -9.01 -15.58
CA GLU A 442 -11.34 -9.96 -15.75
C GLU A 442 -10.78 -11.39 -15.72
N ARG A 443 -11.20 -12.18 -14.72
CA ARG A 443 -10.76 -13.55 -14.46
C ARG A 443 -9.25 -13.71 -14.56
N GLY A 444 -8.55 -12.83 -13.84
CA GLY A 444 -7.08 -12.78 -13.80
C GLY A 444 -6.38 -12.27 -15.07
N SER A 445 -7.11 -11.88 -16.12
CA SER A 445 -6.56 -11.33 -17.36
C SER A 445 -6.58 -9.80 -17.38
N MET A 446 -5.56 -9.20 -18.00
CA MET A 446 -5.42 -7.74 -18.13
C MET A 446 -4.93 -7.37 -19.55
N ALA A 447 -5.34 -6.20 -20.04
CA ALA A 447 -4.84 -5.66 -21.30
C ALA A 447 -3.31 -5.41 -21.21
N GLY A 448 -2.57 -5.79 -22.27
CA GLY A 448 -1.12 -5.59 -22.32
C GLY A 448 -0.28 -6.55 -21.47
N GLU A 449 -0.89 -7.50 -20.73
CA GLU A 449 -0.17 -8.38 -19.79
C GLU A 449 1.00 -9.13 -20.44
N ALA A 450 0.82 -9.66 -21.65
CA ALA A 450 1.86 -10.41 -22.35
C ALA A 450 3.11 -9.55 -22.63
N GLU A 451 2.91 -8.28 -22.97
CA GLU A 451 3.99 -7.33 -23.22
C GLU A 451 4.71 -6.96 -21.92
N ILE A 452 3.94 -6.62 -20.86
CA ILE A 452 4.44 -6.33 -19.51
C ILE A 452 5.35 -7.48 -19.03
N ARG A 453 4.87 -8.72 -19.15
CA ARG A 453 5.61 -9.92 -18.72
C ARG A 453 6.87 -10.15 -19.54
N SER A 454 6.82 -9.91 -20.84
CA SER A 454 7.98 -10.05 -21.73
C SER A 454 9.07 -9.04 -21.39
N ALA A 455 8.70 -7.76 -21.23
CA ALA A 455 9.60 -6.67 -20.87
C ALA A 455 10.25 -6.91 -19.50
N PHE A 456 9.44 -7.22 -18.48
CA PHE A 456 9.95 -7.57 -17.16
C PHE A 456 10.91 -8.75 -17.20
N GLY A 457 10.56 -9.84 -17.91
CA GLY A 457 11.43 -11.00 -18.02
C GLY A 457 12.78 -10.69 -18.68
N LYS A 458 12.82 -9.77 -19.67
CA LYS A 458 14.05 -9.27 -20.28
C LYS A 458 14.86 -8.47 -19.26
N THR A 459 14.24 -7.49 -18.61
CA THR A 459 14.87 -6.64 -17.60
C THR A 459 15.46 -7.46 -16.45
N MET A 460 14.74 -8.47 -15.94
CA MET A 460 15.25 -9.33 -14.88
C MET A 460 16.46 -10.17 -15.30
N ARG A 461 16.55 -10.61 -16.56
CA ARG A 461 17.75 -11.31 -17.07
C ARG A 461 18.95 -10.39 -17.18
N GLU A 462 18.74 -9.11 -17.48
CA GLU A 462 19.80 -8.10 -17.54
C GLU A 462 20.30 -7.77 -16.13
N VAL A 463 19.37 -7.47 -15.20
CA VAL A 463 19.69 -7.19 -13.80
C VAL A 463 20.49 -8.34 -13.18
N ARG A 464 20.08 -9.61 -13.39
CA ARG A 464 20.79 -10.79 -12.88
C ARG A 464 22.23 -10.94 -13.39
N ARG A 465 22.57 -10.37 -14.54
CA ARG A 465 23.93 -10.45 -15.11
C ARG A 465 24.85 -9.39 -14.53
N THR A 466 24.30 -8.30 -13.99
CA THR A 466 25.05 -7.13 -13.52
C THR A 466 25.06 -6.99 -11.99
N SER A 467 24.22 -7.74 -11.28
CA SER A 467 24.03 -7.71 -9.81
C SER A 467 24.86 -8.71 -9.03
#